data_AF-A0A7S1ZB09-F1
#
_entry.id   AF-A0A7S1ZB09-F1
#
_cell.length_a   1.000
_cell.length_b   1.000
_cell.length_c   1.000
_cell.angle_alpha   90.00
_cell.angle_beta   90.00
_cell.angle_gamma   90.00
#
_symmetry.space_group_name_H-M   'P 1'
#
loop_
_entity.id
_entity.type
_entity.pdbx_description
1 polymer ?
#
loop_
_entity_poly.entity_id
_entity_poly.type
_entity_poly.pdbx_seq_one_letter_code
_entity_poly.pdbx_strand_id
1 'polypeptide(L)'
;RAAWCRPSLPFALTDMMTKNFTRTLTYGVAGITTVAFSLLIHRSLSKYGFYGTLRLIWEGDHLQPHVREAMDILDEIEITSIPREEKSLDQAEVTVETAMLNTVDGPTGNDSTAGNFILMQYPHLKKDISMLSYRLDKLAAQVDSVRSHNDPVVKSRKKEISNVLVGLMERTDSLMARCRDT
;
A
#
# COMPACT_ATOMS: atom_id res chain seq x y z
N ARG A 1 15.08 28.16 -80.17
CA ARG A 1 13.98 28.66 -79.32
C ARG A 1 13.19 27.46 -78.81
N ALA A 2 13.44 27.00 -77.59
CA ALA A 2 12.61 26.04 -76.88
C ALA A 2 12.72 26.35 -75.38
N ALA A 3 11.68 26.97 -74.84
CA ALA A 3 11.58 27.31 -73.43
C ALA A 3 10.89 26.15 -72.70
N TRP A 4 11.61 25.55 -71.76
CA TRP A 4 11.11 24.48 -70.90
C TRP A 4 10.42 25.11 -69.69
N CYS A 5 9.09 25.08 -69.66
CA CYS A 5 8.31 25.38 -68.47
C CYS A 5 8.46 24.24 -67.46
N ARG A 6 9.05 24.52 -66.29
CA ARG A 6 9.00 23.62 -65.14
C ARG A 6 7.67 23.81 -64.39
N PRO A 7 6.92 22.75 -64.05
CA PRO A 7 5.77 22.85 -63.17
C PRO A 7 6.26 23.00 -61.72
N SER A 8 6.13 24.21 -61.18
CA SER A 8 6.17 24.46 -59.75
C SER A 8 4.85 24.00 -59.15
N LEU A 9 4.83 22.95 -58.33
CA LEU A 9 3.92 22.72 -57.19
C LEU A 9 4.09 21.28 -56.66
N PRO A 10 4.73 21.11 -55.49
CA PRO A 10 4.06 20.37 -54.43
C PRO A 10 4.30 20.94 -53.01
N PHE A 11 4.66 22.22 -52.86
CA PHE A 11 5.09 22.76 -51.57
C PHE A 11 3.95 23.21 -50.63
N ALA A 12 2.75 23.45 -51.15
CA ALA A 12 1.64 23.99 -50.34
C ALA A 12 0.88 22.92 -49.54
N LEU A 13 0.87 21.66 -50.01
CA LEU A 13 0.10 20.58 -49.38
C LEU A 13 0.79 20.00 -48.14
N THR A 14 2.13 20.00 -48.11
CA THR A 14 2.92 19.52 -46.97
C THR A 14 2.81 20.46 -45.77
N ASP A 15 2.77 21.78 -45.99
CA ASP A 15 2.66 22.79 -44.94
C ASP A 15 1.25 22.84 -44.29
N MET A 16 0.21 22.40 -45.02
CA MET A 16 -1.15 22.34 -44.46
C MET A 16 -1.35 21.10 -43.57
N MET A 17 -0.75 19.96 -43.93
CA MET A 17 -0.83 18.73 -43.12
C MET A 17 -0.02 18.84 -41.82
N THR A 18 1.17 19.45 -41.86
CA THR A 18 1.99 19.64 -40.66
C THR A 18 1.30 20.54 -39.63
N LYS A 19 0.69 21.65 -40.05
CA LYS A 19 -0.04 22.58 -39.15
C LYS A 19 -1.20 21.92 -38.42
N ASN A 20 -1.99 21.11 -39.14
CA ASN A 20 -3.10 20.38 -38.54
C ASN A 20 -2.61 19.32 -37.55
N PHE A 21 -1.56 18.57 -37.90
CA PHE A 21 -0.96 17.58 -37.00
C PHE A 21 -0.41 18.19 -35.71
N THR A 22 0.31 19.32 -35.79
CA THR A 22 0.77 20.03 -34.59
C THR A 22 -0.39 20.49 -33.71
N ARG A 23 -1.50 20.98 -34.29
CA ARG A 23 -2.67 21.41 -33.50
C ARG A 23 -3.30 20.24 -32.74
N THR A 24 -3.52 19.10 -33.40
CA THR A 24 -4.10 17.92 -32.74
C THR A 24 -3.21 17.40 -31.61
N LEU A 25 -1.89 17.43 -31.82
CA LEU A 25 -0.92 16.99 -30.83
C LEU A 25 -0.90 17.93 -29.61
N THR A 26 -0.97 19.25 -29.83
CA THR A 26 -1.07 20.23 -28.74
C THR A 26 -2.35 20.04 -27.92
N TYR A 27 -3.50 19.82 -28.56
CA TYR A 27 -4.75 19.56 -27.83
C TYR A 27 -4.72 18.23 -27.06
N GLY A 28 -4.10 17.20 -27.64
CA GLY A 28 -3.92 15.90 -26.98
C GLY A 28 -3.05 16.02 -25.73
N VAL A 29 -1.88 16.67 -25.85
CA VAL A 29 -0.97 16.88 -24.71
C VAL A 29 -1.64 17.75 -23.64
N ALA A 30 -2.31 18.83 -24.03
CA ALA A 30 -3.05 19.68 -23.10
C ALA A 30 -4.06 18.84 -22.30
N GLY A 31 -4.91 18.05 -22.98
CA GLY A 31 -5.90 17.20 -22.32
C GLY A 31 -5.29 16.22 -21.29
N ILE A 32 -4.20 15.54 -21.65
CA ILE A 32 -3.51 14.62 -20.75
C ILE A 32 -2.96 15.35 -19.52
N THR A 33 -2.34 16.52 -19.72
CA THR A 33 -1.80 17.31 -18.61
C THR A 33 -2.89 17.82 -17.67
N THR A 34 -4.05 18.24 -18.18
CA THR A 34 -5.16 18.72 -17.35
C THR A 34 -5.73 17.61 -16.50
N VAL A 35 -5.88 16.40 -17.05
CA VAL A 35 -6.38 15.24 -16.29
C VAL A 35 -5.38 14.85 -15.20
N ALA A 36 -4.10 14.76 -15.53
CA ALA A 36 -3.06 14.44 -14.55
C ALA A 36 -3.00 15.48 -13.41
N PHE A 37 -3.07 16.77 -13.76
CA PHE A 37 -3.07 17.86 -12.78
C PHE A 37 -4.32 17.84 -11.90
N SER A 38 -5.49 17.55 -12.47
CA SER A 38 -6.74 17.40 -11.72
C SER A 38 -6.67 16.25 -10.71
N LEU A 39 -6.10 15.10 -11.10
CA LEU A 39 -5.91 13.97 -10.18
C LEU A 39 -4.93 14.29 -9.04
N LEU A 40 -3.83 14.99 -9.35
CA LEU A 40 -2.86 15.42 -8.34
C LEU A 40 -3.47 16.42 -7.35
N ILE A 41 -4.23 17.40 -7.84
CA ILE A 41 -4.95 18.35 -6.99
C ILE A 41 -5.99 17.63 -6.14
N HIS A 42 -6.78 16.75 -6.72
CA HIS A 42 -7.82 16.02 -5.99
C HIS A 42 -7.22 15.17 -4.86
N ARG A 43 -6.11 14.48 -5.14
CA ARG A 43 -5.40 13.67 -4.14
C ARG A 43 -4.74 14.52 -3.05
N SER A 44 -4.23 15.69 -3.42
CA SER A 44 -3.67 16.66 -2.45
C SER A 44 -4.76 17.27 -1.57
N LEU A 45 -5.92 17.60 -2.16
CA LEU A 45 -7.09 18.10 -1.45
C LEU A 45 -7.65 17.07 -0.46
N SER A 46 -7.71 15.79 -0.84
CA SER A 46 -8.21 14.76 0.07
C SER A 46 -7.29 14.53 1.26
N LYS A 47 -5.97 14.71 1.08
CA LYS A 47 -4.98 14.53 2.15
C LYS A 47 -4.80 15.75 3.04
N TYR A 48 -4.75 16.95 2.47
CA TYR A 48 -4.33 18.18 3.17
C TYR A 48 -5.42 19.25 3.29
N GLY A 49 -6.56 19.09 2.61
CA GLY A 49 -7.59 20.12 2.48
C GLY A 49 -7.18 21.29 1.57
N PHE A 50 -8.12 22.20 1.29
CA PHE A 50 -7.91 23.32 0.37
C PHE A 50 -6.83 24.29 0.87
N TYR A 51 -6.88 24.66 2.15
CA TYR A 51 -5.87 25.51 2.79
C TYR A 51 -4.48 24.85 2.83
N GLY A 52 -4.40 23.55 3.11
CA GLY A 52 -3.13 22.83 3.12
C GLY A 52 -2.52 22.71 1.72
N THR A 53 -3.34 22.49 0.70
CA THR A 53 -2.88 22.40 -0.71
C THR A 53 -2.40 23.74 -1.25
N LEU A 54 -3.13 24.83 -0.98
CA LEU A 54 -2.71 26.19 -1.32
C LEU A 54 -1.41 26.57 -0.63
N ARG A 55 -1.26 26.20 0.64
CA ARG A 55 -0.04 26.42 1.41
C ARG A 55 1.14 25.61 0.85
N LEU A 56 0.92 24.36 0.43
CA LEU A 56 1.93 23.51 -0.21
C LEU A 56 2.44 24.10 -1.54
N ILE A 57 1.52 24.66 -2.34
CA ILE A 57 1.84 25.32 -3.61
C ILE A 57 2.55 26.66 -3.36
N TRP A 58 2.21 27.36 -2.28
CA TRP A 58 2.65 28.74 -2.02
C TRP A 58 3.91 28.87 -1.16
N GLU A 59 4.00 28.13 -0.05
CA GLU A 59 5.13 28.18 0.89
C GLU A 59 6.20 27.10 0.60
N GLY A 60 5.88 26.14 -0.27
CA GLY A 60 6.69 24.92 -0.44
C GLY A 60 6.51 23.96 0.73
N ASP A 61 7.23 22.84 0.71
CA ASP A 61 7.11 21.82 1.75
C ASP A 61 7.57 22.36 3.11
N HIS A 62 6.59 22.63 3.97
CA HIS A 62 6.75 23.19 5.31
C HIS A 62 7.29 22.18 6.34
N LEU A 63 7.44 20.90 5.98
CA LEU A 63 8.01 19.91 6.88
C LEU A 63 9.53 20.00 6.85
N GLN A 64 10.12 20.06 8.05
CA GLN A 64 11.55 19.90 8.22
C GLN A 64 11.97 18.52 7.67
N PRO A 65 13.16 18.40 7.05
CA PRO A 65 13.56 17.18 6.33
C PRO A 65 13.52 15.92 7.21
N HIS A 66 13.81 16.05 8.51
CA HIS A 66 13.75 14.93 9.45
C HIS A 66 12.31 14.47 9.78
N VAL A 67 11.34 15.37 9.76
CA VAL A 67 9.92 15.02 9.96
C VAL A 67 9.39 14.30 8.73
N ARG A 68 9.84 14.75 7.54
CA ARG A 68 9.51 14.06 6.27
C ARG A 68 10.04 12.64 6.25
N GLU A 69 11.32 12.45 6.56
CA GLU A 69 11.91 11.11 6.63
C GLU A 69 11.17 10.20 7.63
N ALA A 70 10.81 10.73 8.81
CA ALA A 70 10.01 9.98 9.78
C ALA A 70 8.62 9.61 9.24
N MET A 71 7.95 10.54 8.55
CA MET A 71 6.64 10.29 7.93
C MET A 71 6.72 9.31 6.77
N ASP A 72 7.76 9.38 5.94
CA ASP A 72 7.95 8.48 4.81
C ASP A 72 8.16 7.04 5.30
N ILE A 73 8.92 6.85 6.39
CA ILE A 73 9.10 5.54 7.02
C ILE A 73 7.78 5.02 7.59
N LEU A 74 6.99 5.88 8.26
CA LEU A 74 5.67 5.49 8.78
C LEU A 74 4.68 5.16 7.64
N ASP A 75 4.69 5.94 6.56
CA ASP A 75 3.90 5.69 5.35
C ASP A 75 4.26 4.34 4.72
N GLU A 76 5.56 4.04 4.63
CA GLU A 76 6.03 2.77 4.10
C GLU A 76 5.50 1.60 4.94
N ILE A 77 5.61 1.68 6.27
CA ILE A 77 5.11 0.63 7.17
C ILE A 77 3.59 0.47 7.02
N GLU A 78 2.85 1.59 7.04
CA GLU A 78 1.39 1.60 6.99
C GLU A 78 0.85 1.06 5.66
N ILE A 79 1.42 1.50 4.53
CA ILE A 79 0.91 1.17 3.19
C ILE A 79 1.38 -0.20 2.73
N THR A 80 2.59 -0.63 3.10
CA THR A 80 3.17 -1.86 2.52
C THR A 80 3.24 -3.01 3.51
N SER A 81 3.64 -2.75 4.77
CA SER A 81 3.99 -3.82 5.71
C SER A 81 2.76 -4.33 6.47
N ILE A 82 1.93 -3.44 7.01
CA ILE A 82 0.70 -3.81 7.73
C ILE A 82 -0.25 -4.65 6.87
N PRO A 83 -0.69 -4.22 5.67
CA PRO A 83 -1.66 -5.00 4.88
C PRO A 83 -1.09 -6.32 4.39
N ARG A 84 0.25 -6.43 4.26
CA ARG A 84 0.91 -7.67 3.92
C ARG A 84 0.82 -8.69 5.06
N GLU A 85 1.10 -8.28 6.28
CA GLU A 85 1.01 -9.17 7.44
C GLU A 85 -0.45 -9.48 7.81
N GLU A 86 -1.37 -8.53 7.65
CA GLU A 86 -2.82 -8.77 7.79
C GLU A 86 -3.30 -9.86 6.81
N LYS A 87 -2.94 -9.75 5.53
CA LYS A 87 -3.26 -10.80 4.55
C LYS A 87 -2.64 -12.15 4.91
N SER A 88 -1.44 -12.16 5.48
CA SER A 88 -0.79 -13.39 5.94
C SER A 88 -1.52 -14.02 7.12
N LEU A 89 -2.03 -13.19 8.03
CA LEU A 89 -2.85 -13.62 9.17
C LEU A 89 -4.17 -14.21 8.69
N ASP A 90 -4.88 -13.55 7.79
CA ASP A 90 -6.15 -14.04 7.24
C ASP A 90 -5.97 -15.39 6.52
N GLN A 91 -4.86 -15.58 5.80
CA GLN A 91 -4.52 -16.86 5.19
C GLN A 91 -4.26 -17.96 6.23
N ALA A 92 -3.59 -17.62 7.34
CA ALA A 92 -3.37 -18.56 8.43
C ALA A 92 -4.70 -18.94 9.11
N GLU A 93 -5.60 -17.97 9.34
CA GLU A 93 -6.94 -18.18 9.89
C GLU A 93 -7.75 -19.15 9.00
N VAL A 94 -7.83 -18.91 7.69
CA VAL A 94 -8.53 -19.79 6.74
C VAL A 94 -7.94 -21.19 6.73
N THR A 95 -6.61 -21.31 6.81
CA THR A 95 -5.92 -22.62 6.84
C THR A 95 -6.24 -23.38 8.12
N VAL A 96 -6.24 -22.71 9.27
CA VAL A 96 -6.65 -23.29 10.56
C VAL A 96 -8.08 -23.78 10.48
N GLU A 97 -9.01 -22.95 10.01
CA GLU A 97 -10.43 -23.31 9.93
C GLU A 97 -10.67 -24.49 8.99
N THR A 98 -9.99 -24.50 7.85
CA THR A 98 -10.05 -25.64 6.91
C THR A 98 -9.49 -26.91 7.54
N ALA A 99 -8.39 -26.83 8.29
CA ALA A 99 -7.82 -27.97 8.99
C ALA A 99 -8.77 -28.49 10.08
N MET A 100 -9.40 -27.59 10.84
CA MET A 100 -10.40 -27.95 11.85
C MET A 100 -11.60 -28.67 11.22
N LEU A 101 -12.12 -28.17 10.10
CA LEU A 101 -13.23 -28.82 9.39
C LEU A 101 -12.85 -30.22 8.90
N ASN A 102 -11.64 -30.40 8.35
CA ASN A 102 -11.18 -31.71 7.88
C ASN A 102 -10.96 -32.73 9.01
N THR A 103 -10.66 -32.29 10.23
CA THR A 103 -10.49 -33.19 11.38
C THR A 103 -11.81 -33.78 11.90
N VAL A 104 -12.96 -33.14 11.61
CA VAL A 104 -14.28 -33.59 12.07
C VAL A 104 -14.74 -34.88 11.36
N ASP A 105 -14.20 -35.18 10.18
CA ASP A 105 -14.53 -36.40 9.42
C ASP A 105 -13.65 -37.62 9.79
N GLY A 106 -12.74 -37.48 10.77
CA GLY A 106 -11.91 -38.57 11.28
C GLY A 106 -12.66 -39.50 12.26
N PRO A 107 -12.30 -40.79 12.38
CA PRO A 107 -12.98 -41.72 13.27
C PRO A 107 -12.90 -41.24 14.73
N THR A 108 -14.06 -41.02 15.32
CA THR A 108 -14.33 -40.54 16.67
C THR A 108 -13.62 -41.37 17.74
N GLY A 109 -12.50 -40.87 18.26
CA GLY A 109 -11.72 -41.52 19.31
C GLY A 109 -11.21 -40.52 20.34
N ASN A 110 -12.03 -40.30 21.37
CA ASN A 110 -11.76 -39.68 22.69
C ASN A 110 -11.21 -38.24 22.77
N ASP A 111 -12.07 -37.42 23.38
CA ASP A 111 -11.91 -36.03 23.82
C ASP A 111 -10.63 -35.75 24.60
N SER A 112 -10.13 -34.51 24.48
CA SER A 112 -9.06 -33.82 25.22
C SER A 112 -7.61 -33.94 24.74
N THR A 113 -7.30 -34.69 23.66
CA THR A 113 -5.96 -34.70 23.04
C THR A 113 -5.90 -34.06 21.64
N ALA A 114 -7.03 -33.55 21.13
CA ALA A 114 -7.17 -33.07 19.75
C ALA A 114 -6.44 -31.73 19.48
N GLY A 115 -6.34 -30.82 20.46
CA GLY A 115 -5.64 -29.52 20.32
C GLY A 115 -4.19 -29.63 19.92
N ASN A 116 -3.46 -30.51 20.59
CA ASN A 116 -2.07 -30.79 20.22
C ASN A 116 -1.97 -31.56 18.90
N PHE A 117 -3.03 -32.22 18.44
CA PHE A 117 -3.03 -33.00 17.21
C PHE A 117 -2.99 -32.12 15.97
N ILE A 118 -3.73 -31.01 15.92
CA ILE A 118 -3.75 -30.11 14.76
C ILE A 118 -2.38 -29.47 14.53
N LEU A 119 -1.74 -28.95 15.59
CA LEU A 119 -0.40 -28.36 15.47
C LEU A 119 0.70 -29.39 15.22
N MET A 120 0.52 -30.65 15.64
CA MET A 120 1.43 -31.75 15.27
C MET A 120 1.20 -32.21 13.82
N GLN A 121 -0.03 -32.20 13.34
CA GLN A 121 -0.40 -32.65 11.99
C GLN A 121 -0.02 -31.60 10.93
N TYR A 122 -0.01 -30.31 11.29
CA TYR A 122 0.34 -29.19 10.41
C TYR A 122 1.53 -28.38 10.95
N PRO A 123 2.77 -28.92 10.93
CA PRO A 123 3.95 -28.23 11.48
C PRO A 123 4.32 -26.94 10.74
N HIS A 124 3.92 -26.82 9.46
CA HIS A 124 4.11 -25.62 8.67
C HIS A 124 3.27 -24.46 9.21
N LEU A 125 2.02 -24.71 9.61
CA LEU A 125 1.14 -23.69 10.17
C LEU A 125 1.70 -23.11 11.47
N LYS A 126 2.20 -23.96 12.37
CA LYS A 126 2.85 -23.53 13.61
C LYS A 126 4.05 -22.60 13.32
N LYS A 127 4.86 -22.97 12.32
CA LYS A 127 6.02 -22.17 11.89
C LYS A 127 5.57 -20.83 11.31
N ASP A 128 4.51 -20.82 10.50
CA ASP A 128 4.00 -19.61 9.86
C ASP A 128 3.42 -18.63 10.88
N ILE A 129 2.62 -19.09 11.84
CA ILE A 129 2.11 -18.26 12.95
C ILE A 129 3.27 -17.72 13.81
N SER A 130 4.26 -18.56 14.12
CA SER A 130 5.45 -18.12 14.88
C SER A 130 6.25 -17.06 14.11
N MET A 131 6.35 -17.22 12.78
CA MET A 131 7.05 -16.26 11.92
C MET A 131 6.27 -14.95 11.78
N LEU A 132 4.94 -15.00 11.71
CA LEU A 132 4.06 -13.84 11.71
C LEU A 132 4.22 -13.04 13.00
N SER A 133 4.15 -13.69 14.17
CA SER A 133 4.38 -13.06 15.48
C SER A 133 5.74 -12.34 15.52
N TYR A 134 6.82 -13.01 15.10
CA TYR A 134 8.14 -12.38 15.02
C TYR A 134 8.19 -11.15 14.09
N ARG A 135 7.48 -11.20 12.95
CA ARG A 135 7.41 -10.06 12.02
C ARG A 135 6.63 -8.90 12.61
N LEU A 136 5.52 -9.17 13.30
CA LEU A 136 4.73 -8.14 13.99
C LEU A 136 5.55 -7.46 15.09
N ASP A 137 6.30 -8.21 15.90
CA ASP A 137 7.23 -7.66 16.90
C ASP A 137 8.30 -6.78 16.25
N LYS A 138 8.87 -7.25 15.13
CA LYS A 138 9.86 -6.48 14.38
C LYS A 138 9.26 -5.17 13.84
N LEU A 139 8.03 -5.20 13.32
CA LEU A 139 7.33 -3.99 12.87
C LEU A 139 7.04 -3.04 14.02
N ALA A 140 6.61 -3.55 15.18
CA ALA A 140 6.40 -2.75 16.37
C ALA A 140 7.70 -2.06 16.81
N ALA A 141 8.81 -2.79 16.83
CA ALA A 141 10.13 -2.23 17.13
C ALA A 141 10.58 -1.17 16.10
N GLN A 142 10.27 -1.37 14.81
CA GLN A 142 10.57 -0.40 13.76
C GLN A 142 9.76 0.88 13.95
N VAL A 143 8.45 0.78 14.15
CA VAL A 143 7.56 1.92 14.47
C VAL A 143 8.06 2.62 15.72
N ASP A 144 8.54 1.86 16.71
CA ASP A 144 9.06 2.44 17.94
C ASP A 144 10.36 3.22 17.76
N SER A 145 11.23 2.73 16.89
CA SER A 145 12.50 3.36 16.56
C SER A 145 12.36 4.71 15.83
N VAL A 146 11.22 4.98 15.19
CA VAL A 146 10.98 6.24 14.49
C VAL A 146 10.99 7.41 15.48
N ARG A 147 11.95 8.32 15.29
CA ARG A 147 12.10 9.51 16.13
C ARG A 147 11.01 10.52 15.78
N SER A 148 10.17 10.86 16.76
CA SER A 148 9.08 11.83 16.56
C SER A 148 9.52 13.30 16.54
N HIS A 149 10.75 13.63 16.94
CA HIS A 149 11.27 15.02 16.96
C HIS A 149 10.35 16.03 17.67
N ASN A 150 9.57 15.56 18.64
CA ASN A 150 8.50 16.32 19.31
C ASN A 150 7.37 16.84 18.41
N ASP A 151 7.30 16.40 17.17
CA ASP A 151 6.21 16.72 16.26
C ASP A 151 4.93 15.98 16.68
N PRO A 152 3.82 16.69 16.93
CA PRO A 152 2.58 16.08 17.40
C PRO A 152 1.93 15.19 16.34
N VAL A 153 2.12 15.47 15.05
CA VAL A 153 1.54 14.70 13.95
C VAL A 153 2.24 13.34 13.86
N VAL A 154 3.57 13.32 13.92
CA VAL A 154 4.35 12.06 13.93
C VAL A 154 3.99 11.22 15.15
N LYS A 155 3.85 11.83 16.33
CA LYS A 155 3.43 11.13 17.55
C LYS A 155 2.04 10.51 17.41
N SER A 156 1.08 11.27 16.89
CA SER A 156 -0.29 10.80 16.70
C SER A 156 -0.31 9.59 15.75
N ARG A 157 0.39 9.68 14.63
CA ARG A 157 0.42 8.63 13.62
C ARG A 157 1.15 7.37 14.08
N LYS A 158 2.28 7.54 14.78
CA LYS A 158 2.99 6.42 15.41
C LYS A 158 2.06 5.66 16.36
N LYS A 159 1.25 6.38 17.15
CA LYS A 159 0.28 5.77 18.07
C LYS A 159 -0.82 5.00 17.33
N GLU A 160 -1.37 5.57 16.26
CA GLU A 160 -2.37 4.91 15.43
C GLU A 160 -1.85 3.59 14.85
N ILE A 161 -0.67 3.61 14.24
CA ILE A 161 -0.01 2.40 13.71
C ILE A 161 0.27 1.38 14.83
N SER A 162 0.73 1.85 16.00
CA SER A 162 0.99 0.96 17.14
C SER A 162 -0.29 0.26 17.61
N ASN A 163 -1.43 0.96 17.65
CA ASN A 163 -2.71 0.36 18.01
C ASN A 163 -3.13 -0.72 17.01
N VAL A 164 -2.93 -0.49 15.71
CA VAL A 164 -3.22 -1.48 14.66
C VAL A 164 -2.35 -2.72 14.84
N LEU A 165 -1.05 -2.54 15.08
CA LEU A 165 -0.12 -3.65 15.32
C LEU A 165 -0.50 -4.47 16.56
N VAL A 166 -0.88 -3.81 17.66
CA VAL A 166 -1.37 -4.50 18.86
C VAL A 166 -2.60 -5.36 18.54
N GLY A 167 -3.56 -4.82 17.76
CA GLY A 167 -4.72 -5.60 17.33
C GLY A 167 -4.36 -6.83 16.48
N LEU A 168 -3.37 -6.72 15.61
CA LEU A 168 -2.86 -7.87 14.83
C LEU A 168 -2.15 -8.90 15.71
N MET A 169 -1.40 -8.46 16.72
CA MET A 169 -0.75 -9.35 17.69
C MET A 169 -1.79 -10.10 18.52
N GLU A 170 -2.80 -9.41 19.05
CA GLU A 170 -3.90 -10.02 19.81
C GLU A 170 -4.68 -11.05 18.96
N ARG A 171 -4.93 -10.76 17.68
CA ARG A 171 -5.53 -11.73 16.75
C ARG A 171 -4.64 -12.95 16.54
N THR A 172 -3.33 -12.74 16.37
CA THR A 172 -2.35 -13.83 16.21
C THR A 172 -2.29 -14.72 17.45
N ASP A 173 -2.28 -14.12 18.65
CA ASP A 173 -2.30 -14.85 19.92
C ASP A 173 -3.61 -15.61 20.11
N SER A 174 -4.74 -15.00 19.74
CA SER A 174 -6.06 -15.65 19.76
C SER A 174 -6.11 -16.85 18.82
N LEU A 175 -5.53 -16.73 17.62
CA LEU A 175 -5.41 -17.84 16.68
C LEU A 175 -4.54 -18.97 17.26
N MET A 176 -3.42 -18.63 17.89
CA MET A 176 -2.54 -19.62 18.53
C MET A 176 -3.20 -20.32 19.71
N ALA A 177 -3.99 -19.60 20.51
CA ALA A 177 -4.78 -20.15 21.61
C ALA A 177 -5.86 -21.11 21.09
N ARG A 178 -6.60 -20.72 20.04
CA ARG A 178 -7.57 -21.59 19.36
C ARG A 178 -6.92 -22.90 18.90
N CYS A 179 -5.72 -22.85 18.33
CA CYS A 179 -5.00 -24.05 17.92
C CYS A 179 -4.47 -24.92 19.07
N ARG A 180 -4.43 -24.44 20.31
CA ARG A 180 -4.02 -25.23 21.49
C ARG A 180 -5.20 -25.89 22.19
N ASP A 181 -6.33 -25.20 22.24
CA ASP A 181 -7.48 -25.59 23.06
C ASP A 181 -8.48 -26.54 22.36
N THR A 182 -8.28 -26.83 21.05
CA THR A 182 -9.22 -27.62 20.22
C THR A 182 -8.79 -29.07 19.99
#